data_AF-A0A0D0D3F1-F1
#
_entry.id   AF-A0A0D0D3F1-F1
#
_cell.length_a   1.000
_cell.length_b   1.000
_cell.length_c   1.000
_cell.angle_alpha   90.00
_cell.angle_beta   90.00
_cell.angle_gamma   90.00
#
_symmetry.space_group_name_H-M   'P 1'
#
loop_
_entity.id
_entity.type
_entity.pdbx_description
1 polymer ?
#
loop_
_entity_poly.entity_id
_entity_poly.type
_entity_poly.pdbx_seq_one_letter_code
_entity_poly.pdbx_strand_id
1 'polypeptide(L)'
;MKNFLTLLATITSLSAYILVGVLGAQAKCPICPSSLNGVSLSRSCTNANLSITSCIYPQGKSSVTCSYSSNGSVRSGSDPKCPNKVSTATGHCGCSTMGLVHE
;
A
#
# COMPACT_ATOMS: atom_id res chain seq x y z
N MET A 1 39.93 -26.10 -16.05
CA MET A 1 39.50 -24.80 -15.50
C MET A 1 38.37 -24.19 -16.35
N LYS A 2 37.22 -24.85 -16.54
CA LYS A 2 36.15 -24.36 -17.44
C LYS A 2 34.75 -24.40 -16.82
N ASN A 3 34.51 -25.29 -15.85
CA ASN A 3 33.21 -25.42 -15.18
C ASN A 3 32.95 -24.33 -14.13
N PHE A 4 34.00 -23.68 -13.61
CA PHE A 4 33.88 -22.68 -12.55
C PHE A 4 33.32 -21.34 -13.06
N LEU A 5 33.68 -20.95 -14.29
CA LEU A 5 33.23 -19.68 -14.89
C LEU A 5 31.74 -19.73 -15.24
N THR A 6 31.25 -20.88 -15.71
CA THR A 6 29.83 -21.07 -16.02
C THR A 6 28.97 -21.02 -14.76
N LEU A 7 29.46 -21.57 -13.64
CA LEU A 7 28.77 -21.55 -12.36
C LEU A 7 28.68 -20.13 -11.78
N LEU A 8 29.75 -19.33 -11.89
CA LEU A 8 29.70 -17.93 -11.47
C LEU A 8 28.68 -17.13 -12.30
N ALA A 9 28.66 -17.33 -13.62
CA ALA A 9 27.75 -16.61 -14.51
C ALA A 9 26.28 -16.89 -14.21
N THR A 10 25.92 -18.14 -13.88
CA THR A 10 24.53 -18.49 -13.49
C THR A 10 24.15 -17.93 -12.13
N ILE A 11 25.06 -17.90 -11.14
CA ILE A 11 24.79 -17.29 -9.83
C ILE A 11 24.59 -15.77 -9.97
N THR A 12 25.44 -15.09 -10.75
CA THR A 12 25.29 -13.64 -11.01
C THR A 12 24.01 -13.32 -11.78
N SER A 13 23.60 -14.18 -12.71
CA SER A 13 22.34 -14.02 -13.44
C SER A 13 21.14 -14.16 -12.50
N LEU A 14 21.14 -15.17 -11.61
CA LEU A 14 20.06 -15.41 -10.66
C LEU A 14 19.89 -14.27 -9.65
N SER A 15 20.99 -13.69 -9.15
CA SER A 15 20.95 -12.54 -8.24
C SER A 15 20.37 -11.28 -8.89
N ALA A 16 20.59 -11.08 -10.20
CA ALA A 16 20.00 -9.95 -10.91
C ALA A 16 18.46 -10.06 -10.99
N TYR A 17 17.91 -11.25 -11.24
CA TYR A 17 16.45 -11.45 -11.29
C TYR A 17 15.75 -11.16 -9.96
N ILE A 18 16.39 -11.40 -8.82
CA ILE A 18 15.80 -11.11 -7.50
C ILE A 18 15.74 -9.59 -7.26
N LEU A 19 16.69 -8.81 -7.79
CA LEU A 19 16.73 -7.36 -7.64
C LEU A 19 15.71 -6.64 -8.52
N VAL A 20 15.37 -7.14 -9.71
CA VAL A 20 14.38 -6.48 -10.60
C VAL A 20 12.93 -6.81 -10.24
N GLY A 21 12.68 -7.91 -9.53
CA GLY A 21 11.31 -8.34 -9.17
C GLY A 21 10.69 -7.57 -7.99
N VAL A 22 11.50 -6.99 -7.09
CA VAL A 22 11.01 -6.41 -5.82
C VAL A 22 10.92 -4.88 -5.86
N LEU A 23 11.54 -4.21 -6.83
CA LEU A 23 11.64 -2.73 -6.87
C LEU A 23 10.65 -2.01 -7.80
N GLY A 24 9.86 -2.70 -8.64
CA GLY A 24 9.32 -2.06 -9.85
C GLY A 24 7.81 -2.00 -10.05
N ALA A 25 6.97 -2.51 -9.14
CA ALA A 25 5.53 -2.47 -9.36
C ALA A 25 4.99 -1.08 -8.98
N GLN A 26 5.12 -0.11 -9.90
CA GLN A 26 4.42 1.16 -9.83
C GLN A 26 2.91 0.91 -9.91
N ALA A 27 2.29 0.69 -8.75
CA ALA A 27 0.86 0.50 -8.66
C ALA A 27 0.17 1.83 -8.39
N LYS A 28 -1.02 2.01 -8.98
CA LYS A 28 -1.92 3.12 -8.63
C LYS A 28 -2.61 2.77 -7.33
N CYS A 29 -2.40 3.62 -6.33
CA CYS A 29 -2.90 3.38 -4.99
C CYS A 29 -3.73 4.54 -4.48
N PRO A 30 -4.94 4.24 -3.98
CA PRO A 30 -5.79 5.21 -3.29
C PRO A 30 -5.04 5.94 -2.19
N ILE A 31 -5.18 7.25 -2.18
CA ILE A 31 -4.68 8.10 -1.11
C ILE A 31 -5.77 8.21 -0.06
N CYS A 32 -5.48 7.75 1.16
CA CYS A 32 -6.37 7.94 2.28
C CYS A 32 -6.49 9.44 2.61
N PRO A 33 -7.71 9.97 2.79
CA PRO A 33 -7.91 11.29 3.36
C PRO A 33 -7.12 11.45 4.66
N SER A 34 -6.47 12.59 4.85
CA SER A 34 -5.74 12.89 6.10
C SER A 34 -6.68 12.95 7.31
N SER A 35 -7.96 13.29 7.09
CA SER A 35 -9.00 13.25 8.11
C SER A 35 -10.35 12.87 7.52
N LEU A 36 -11.19 12.21 8.32
CA LEU A 36 -12.61 12.00 8.05
C LEU A 36 -13.44 12.53 9.21
N ASN A 37 -14.32 13.49 8.91
CA ASN A 37 -15.24 14.07 9.89
C ASN A 37 -14.54 14.55 11.18
N GLY A 38 -13.41 15.25 11.04
CA GLY A 38 -12.61 15.76 12.15
C GLY A 38 -11.68 14.74 12.83
N VAL A 39 -11.63 13.50 12.34
CA VAL A 39 -10.78 12.44 12.89
C VAL A 39 -9.61 12.19 11.97
N SER A 40 -8.39 12.26 12.50
CA SER A 40 -7.17 12.02 11.74
C SER A 40 -7.02 10.55 11.35
N LEU A 41 -6.46 10.31 10.17
CA LEU A 41 -6.05 8.99 9.73
C LEU A 41 -5.02 8.41 10.71
N SER A 42 -5.24 7.19 11.17
CA SER A 42 -4.27 6.48 12.03
C SER A 42 -3.44 5.48 11.23
N ARG A 43 -4.06 4.73 10.34
CA ARG A 43 -3.38 3.73 9.53
C ARG A 43 -3.96 3.68 8.13
N SER A 44 -3.07 3.61 7.15
CA SER A 44 -3.38 3.30 5.76
C SER A 44 -2.62 2.06 5.34
N CYS A 45 -3.26 1.15 4.62
CA CYS A 45 -2.63 -0.08 4.15
C CYS A 45 -3.15 -0.44 2.77
N THR A 46 -2.24 -0.56 1.81
CA THR A 46 -2.57 -1.14 0.52
C THR A 46 -2.18 -2.61 0.47
N ASN A 47 -3.15 -3.48 0.25
CA ASN A 47 -2.90 -4.89 -0.05
C ASN A 47 -2.61 -5.03 -1.54
N ALA A 48 -1.34 -5.24 -1.90
CA ALA A 48 -0.90 -5.36 -3.29
C ALA A 48 -1.58 -6.53 -4.03
N ASN A 49 -1.85 -7.65 -3.35
CA ASN A 49 -2.49 -8.82 -3.97
C ASN A 49 -3.94 -8.54 -4.39
N LEU A 50 -4.67 -7.78 -3.58
CA LEU A 50 -6.08 -7.46 -3.83
C LEU A 50 -6.26 -6.08 -4.49
N SER A 51 -5.20 -5.29 -4.57
CA SER A 51 -5.23 -3.88 -4.98
C SER A 51 -6.30 -3.08 -4.23
N ILE A 52 -6.43 -3.34 -2.92
CA ILE A 52 -7.36 -2.67 -2.01
C ILE A 52 -6.57 -1.83 -1.03
N THR A 53 -7.01 -0.60 -0.80
CA THR A 53 -6.46 0.27 0.24
C THR A 53 -7.46 0.43 1.38
N SER A 54 -7.04 0.09 2.58
CA SER A 54 -7.81 0.28 3.81
C SER A 54 -7.27 1.48 4.59
N CYS A 55 -8.16 2.38 4.99
CA CYS A 55 -7.89 3.58 5.77
C CYS A 55 -8.66 3.49 7.09
N ILE A 56 -7.97 3.60 8.22
CA ILE A 56 -8.52 3.41 9.57
C ILE A 56 -8.44 4.73 10.34
N TYR A 57 -9.59 5.16 10.87
CA TYR A 57 -9.78 6.41 11.59
C TYR A 57 -10.35 6.11 12.98
N PRO A 58 -9.57 6.28 14.06
CA PRO A 58 -10.01 5.95 15.41
C PRO A 58 -11.03 6.98 15.92
N GLN A 59 -12.25 6.54 16.22
CA GLN A 59 -13.34 7.33 16.81
C GLN A 59 -13.64 6.84 18.22
N GLY A 60 -12.86 7.29 19.20
CA GLY A 60 -13.02 6.92 20.60
C GLY A 60 -12.83 5.41 20.82
N LYS A 61 -13.93 4.69 21.08
CA LYS A 61 -13.95 3.22 21.28
C LYS A 61 -14.15 2.42 19.98
N SER A 62 -14.44 3.08 18.86
CA SER A 62 -14.66 2.45 17.56
C SER A 62 -13.68 2.97 16.53
N SER A 63 -13.58 2.32 15.37
CA SER A 63 -12.76 2.80 14.26
C SER A 63 -13.58 2.81 12.98
N VAL A 64 -13.60 3.93 12.29
CA VAL A 64 -14.15 4.01 10.94
C VAL A 64 -13.12 3.44 9.98
N THR A 65 -13.54 2.47 9.17
CA THR A 65 -12.67 1.86 8.16
C THR A 65 -13.25 2.12 6.78
N CYS A 66 -12.43 2.73 5.93
CA CYS A 66 -12.74 2.96 4.52
C CYS A 66 -11.88 2.05 3.66
N SER A 67 -12.52 1.25 2.78
CA SER A 67 -11.82 0.39 1.84
C SER A 67 -12.02 0.90 0.42
N TYR A 68 -10.92 1.14 -0.29
CA TYR A 68 -10.91 1.66 -1.66
C TYR A 68 -10.31 0.66 -2.62
N SER A 69 -10.86 0.58 -3.83
CA SER A 69 -10.29 -0.16 -4.95
C SER A 69 -9.15 0.63 -5.60
N SER A 70 -8.34 0.00 -6.44
CA SER A 70 -7.20 0.64 -7.16
C SER A 70 -7.52 1.92 -7.93
N ASN A 71 -8.78 2.13 -8.32
CA ASN A 71 -9.25 3.34 -8.99
C ASN A 71 -9.63 4.49 -8.03
N GLY A 72 -9.50 4.28 -6.72
CA GLY A 72 -9.90 5.22 -5.68
C GLY A 72 -11.38 5.19 -5.32
N SER A 73 -12.18 4.29 -5.89
CA SER A 73 -13.60 4.15 -5.53
C SER A 73 -13.78 3.38 -4.23
N VAL A 74 -14.73 3.82 -3.38
CA VAL A 74 -15.09 3.10 -2.15
C VAL A 74 -15.71 1.73 -2.47
N ARG A 75 -15.39 0.73 -1.66
CA ARG A 75 -15.96 -0.62 -1.75
C ARG A 75 -17.17 -0.78 -0.84
N SER A 76 -18.09 -1.65 -1.26
CA SER A 76 -19.21 -2.11 -0.43
C SER A 76 -18.72 -2.69 0.90
N GLY A 77 -19.38 -2.31 1.99
CA GLY A 77 -18.98 -2.66 3.36
C GLY A 77 -18.08 -1.62 4.04
N SER A 78 -17.67 -0.56 3.35
CA SER A 78 -17.05 0.61 3.98
C SER A 78 -18.07 1.45 4.75
N ASP A 79 -17.59 2.20 5.74
CA ASP A 79 -18.43 3.13 6.49
C ASP A 79 -19.08 4.18 5.57
N PRO A 80 -20.36 4.56 5.77
CA PRO A 80 -21.04 5.54 4.93
C PRO A 80 -20.43 6.95 4.98
N LYS A 81 -19.59 7.25 5.98
CA LYS A 81 -18.84 8.52 6.06
C LYS A 81 -17.64 8.56 5.12
N CYS A 82 -17.29 7.43 4.49
CA CYS A 82 -16.18 7.36 3.55
C CYS A 82 -16.53 8.08 2.23
N PRO A 83 -15.63 8.92 1.70
CA PRO A 83 -15.75 9.50 0.37
C PRO A 83 -15.99 8.41 -0.68
N ASN A 84 -16.91 8.65 -1.61
CA ASN A 84 -17.17 7.69 -2.68
C ASN A 84 -15.97 7.52 -3.63
N LYS A 85 -15.11 8.53 -3.70
CA LYS A 85 -13.91 8.53 -4.53
C LYS A 85 -12.79 9.34 -3.88
N VAL A 86 -11.58 8.82 -3.96
CA VAL A 86 -10.35 9.49 -3.51
C VAL A 86 -9.34 9.59 -4.64
N SER A 87 -8.38 10.50 -4.49
CA SER A 87 -7.23 10.59 -5.39
C SER A 87 -6.41 9.31 -5.35
N THR A 88 -5.72 9.00 -6.46
CA THR A 88 -4.77 7.88 -6.53
C THR A 88 -3.38 8.45 -6.81
N ALA A 89 -2.37 7.89 -6.17
CA ALA A 89 -0.97 8.15 -6.48
C ALA A 89 -0.35 6.92 -7.14
N THR A 90 0.53 7.16 -8.11
CA THR A 90 1.40 6.10 -8.64
C THR A 90 2.63 6.04 -7.74
N GLY A 91 2.90 4.89 -7.12
CA GLY A 91 4.05 4.76 -6.24
C GLY A 91 4.11 3.43 -5.49
N HIS A 92 4.93 3.40 -4.44
CA HIS A 92 5.02 2.25 -3.56
C HIS A 92 3.79 2.17 -2.65
N CYS A 93 3.00 1.14 -2.88
CA CYS A 93 1.79 0.89 -2.11
C CYS A 93 2.15 0.05 -0.90
N GLY A 94 2.10 0.67 0.27
CA GLY A 94 2.50 0.04 1.52
C GLY A 94 1.49 0.28 2.63
N CYS A 95 1.85 -0.23 3.81
CA CYS A 95 1.21 0.13 5.06
C CYS A 95 1.96 1.30 5.70
N SER A 96 1.27 2.40 5.91
CA SER A 96 1.76 3.53 6.69
C SER A 96 0.89 3.71 7.92
N THR A 97 1.50 3.60 9.10
CA THR A 97 0.91 4.09 10.35
C THR A 97 1.21 5.57 10.45
N MET A 98 0.19 6.41 10.33
CA MET A 98 0.23 7.77 10.85
C MET A 98 0.05 7.70 12.37
N GLY A 99 0.99 7.03 13.03
CA GLY A 99 1.18 7.14 14.46
C GLY A 99 1.83 8.50 14.71
N LEU A 100 1.30 9.23 15.69
CA LEU A 100 2.01 10.31 16.36
C LEU A 100 3.49 9.91 16.49
N VAL A 101 4.36 10.64 15.79
CA VAL A 101 5.75 10.76 16.18
C VAL A 101 5.72 11.34 17.59
N HIS A 102 5.81 10.47 18.60
CA HIS A 102 6.47 10.88 19.83
C HIS A 102 7.94 10.93 19.47
N GLU A 103 8.47 12.15 19.41
CA GLU A 103 9.89 12.44 19.55
C GLU A 103 10.48 11.75 20.79
#